data_AF-A0A949ADA6-F1
#
_entry.id   AF-A0A949ADA6-F1
#
_cell.length_a   1.000
_cell.length_b   1.000
_cell.length_c   1.000
_cell.angle_alpha   90.00
_cell.angle_beta   90.00
_cell.angle_gamma   90.00
#
_symmetry.space_group_name_H-M   'P 1'
#
loop_
_entity.id
_entity.type
_entity.pdbx_description
1 polymer ?
#
loop_
_entity_poly.entity_id
_entity_poly.type
_entity_poly.pdbx_seq_one_letter_code
_entity_poly.pdbx_strand_id
1 'polypeptide(L)'
;MNILFVCVENSCRSQMAEGFCNHFSKSQIEAYSAGSKPSGNVNSSAIKVMKDVGIDISKARSKGFDALHVKEFDYVVSMGCKDACPFVPAKKQIEWDIENPRDRSIDVFINVRDEIKEKVKNLAGNILNTSLNGEDKKKIRHFDEELKELNTDILKMATLTEDAICKSVEALKAHDLKLARQVIDEDKKIDEMELVIEEKAIKLMALRQPMAADLRFITTGMKINAELERIADLAVNISQRVLELVDEPLLKPLIDIPKLSTVARRMVKGAIDAFVNHDENLAKEVILSDPEADNLRNLVQQELMNDYMIKDGSTAPRAVPLLLVARHLERICDHATNIAEDVIYMVQAKVVKHHPEKLKNSHA
;
A
#
# COMPACT_ATOMS: atom_id res chain seq x y z
N MET A 1 -9.82 22.46 23.00
CA MET A 1 -10.22 21.50 21.94
C MET A 1 -11.26 20.58 22.52
N ASN A 2 -12.32 20.25 21.78
CA ASN A 2 -13.50 19.58 22.34
C ASN A 2 -13.54 18.11 21.91
N ILE A 3 -13.56 17.19 22.87
CA ILE A 3 -13.65 15.75 22.62
C ILE A 3 -14.94 15.20 23.24
N LEU A 4 -15.70 14.42 22.48
CA LEU A 4 -16.86 13.71 22.99
C LEU A 4 -16.62 12.19 23.02
N PHE A 5 -16.74 11.59 24.20
CA PHE A 5 -16.75 10.15 24.39
C PHE A 5 -18.19 9.62 24.43
N VAL A 6 -18.51 8.70 23.52
CA VAL A 6 -19.86 8.21 23.31
C VAL A 6 -19.96 6.73 23.67
N CYS A 7 -20.91 6.41 24.56
CA CYS A 7 -21.35 5.03 24.75
C CYS A 7 -22.86 4.98 25.01
N VAL A 8 -23.52 3.84 24.84
CA VAL A 8 -25.00 3.74 24.91
C VAL A 8 -25.58 4.40 26.17
N GLU A 9 -25.10 4.05 27.35
CA GLU A 9 -25.74 4.46 28.62
C GLU A 9 -25.04 5.59 29.36
N ASN A 10 -23.85 5.98 28.92
CA ASN A 10 -23.03 6.97 29.62
C ASN A 10 -22.88 6.70 31.14
N SER A 11 -22.75 5.44 31.52
CA SER A 11 -22.73 4.97 32.91
C SER A 11 -21.35 4.49 33.37
N CYS A 12 -20.53 3.94 32.46
CA CYS A 12 -19.22 3.36 32.75
C CYS A 12 -18.13 3.94 31.83
N ARG A 13 -17.90 3.31 30.67
CA ARG A 13 -16.74 3.55 29.78
C ARG A 13 -16.53 5.03 29.43
N SER A 14 -17.57 5.72 28.97
CA SER A 14 -17.42 7.12 28.53
C SER A 14 -17.21 8.10 29.68
N GLN A 15 -17.74 7.78 30.88
CA GLN A 15 -17.46 8.53 32.11
C GLN A 15 -16.01 8.37 32.56
N MET A 16 -15.49 7.14 32.49
CA MET A 16 -14.07 6.88 32.80
C MET A 16 -13.15 7.62 31.83
N ALA A 17 -13.47 7.63 30.52
CA ALA A 17 -12.66 8.36 29.54
C ALA A 17 -12.72 9.89 29.70
N GLU A 18 -13.91 10.46 29.98
CA GLU A 18 -14.03 11.88 30.32
C GLU A 18 -13.16 12.22 31.54
N GLY A 19 -13.23 11.40 32.60
CA GLY A 19 -12.42 11.56 33.80
C GLY A 19 -10.92 11.54 33.53
N PHE A 20 -10.43 10.53 32.80
CA PHE A 20 -9.01 10.45 32.43
C PHE A 20 -8.57 11.61 31.54
N CYS A 21 -9.38 11.98 30.55
CA CYS A 21 -9.01 13.01 29.59
C CYS A 21 -8.91 14.38 30.27
N ASN A 22 -9.88 14.72 31.12
CA ASN A 22 -9.85 15.95 31.91
C ASN A 22 -8.70 15.95 32.93
N HIS A 23 -8.33 14.79 33.48
CA HIS A 23 -7.19 14.67 34.39
C HIS A 23 -5.83 14.88 33.67
N PHE A 24 -5.63 14.27 32.50
CA PHE A 24 -4.35 14.33 31.78
C PHE A 24 -4.10 15.66 31.06
N SER A 25 -5.15 16.33 30.60
CA SER A 25 -5.01 17.41 29.61
C SER A 25 -4.75 18.80 30.19
N LYS A 26 -4.66 18.96 31.52
CA LYS A 26 -4.29 20.22 32.24
C LYS A 26 -4.80 21.50 31.54
N SER A 27 -6.09 21.54 31.22
CA SER A 27 -6.81 22.68 30.62
C SER A 27 -6.64 22.93 29.10
N GLN A 28 -5.98 22.05 28.35
CA GLN A 28 -5.85 22.19 26.88
C GLN A 28 -6.94 21.45 26.09
N ILE A 29 -7.50 20.39 26.67
CA ILE A 29 -8.61 19.61 26.10
C ILE A 29 -9.79 19.71 27.05
N GLU A 30 -10.98 19.95 26.50
CA GLU A 30 -12.22 19.86 27.23
C GLU A 30 -12.94 18.60 26.78
N ALA A 31 -13.03 17.62 27.69
CA ALA A 31 -13.67 16.34 27.41
C ALA A 31 -15.10 16.31 27.93
N TYR A 32 -15.97 15.72 27.12
CA TYR A 32 -17.37 15.51 27.37
C TYR A 32 -17.71 14.04 27.18
N SER A 33 -18.76 13.57 27.84
CA SER A 33 -19.37 12.27 27.55
C SER A 33 -20.89 12.36 27.46
N ALA A 34 -21.46 11.51 26.62
CA ALA A 34 -22.91 11.37 26.48
C ALA A 34 -23.27 9.96 26.02
N GLY A 35 -24.56 9.64 26.12
CA GLY A 35 -25.09 8.38 25.62
C GLY A 35 -26.40 8.52 24.89
N SER A 36 -26.68 7.56 24.02
CA SER A 36 -27.92 7.52 23.24
C SER A 36 -29.13 7.07 24.05
N LYS A 37 -28.90 6.30 25.12
CA LYS A 37 -29.91 5.84 26.08
C LYS A 37 -29.34 5.96 27.51
N PRO A 38 -29.14 7.19 28.03
CA PRO A 38 -28.49 7.42 29.32
C PRO A 38 -29.24 6.72 30.46
N SER A 39 -28.50 6.04 31.34
CA SER A 39 -29.05 5.35 32.52
C SER A 39 -29.51 6.29 33.64
N GLY A 40 -29.15 7.59 33.58
CA GLY A 40 -29.43 8.59 34.61
C GLY A 40 -28.49 8.56 35.82
N ASN A 41 -27.78 7.44 36.06
CA ASN A 41 -26.79 7.31 37.13
C ASN A 41 -25.45 6.73 36.62
N VAL A 42 -24.34 7.26 37.12
CA VAL A 42 -23.00 6.69 36.90
C VAL A 42 -22.83 5.43 37.76
N ASN A 43 -22.24 4.39 37.19
CA ASN A 43 -22.10 3.10 37.86
C ASN A 43 -21.15 3.21 39.07
N SER A 44 -21.56 2.66 40.21
CA SER A 44 -20.79 2.71 41.47
C SER A 44 -19.43 2.02 41.38
N SER A 45 -19.32 0.92 40.63
CA SER A 45 -18.05 0.24 40.37
C SER A 45 -17.11 1.12 39.53
N ALA A 46 -17.63 1.84 38.53
CA ALA A 46 -16.84 2.80 37.75
C ALA A 46 -16.31 3.94 38.64
N ILE A 47 -17.15 4.48 39.52
CA ILE A 47 -16.74 5.51 40.50
C ILE A 47 -15.63 4.97 41.41
N LYS A 48 -15.79 3.74 41.92
CA LYS A 48 -14.81 3.09 42.79
C LYS A 48 -13.46 2.93 42.11
N VAL A 49 -13.40 2.28 40.94
CA VAL A 49 -12.11 2.01 40.27
C VAL A 49 -11.41 3.27 39.77
N MET A 50 -12.15 4.34 39.45
CA MET A 50 -11.56 5.63 39.10
C MET A 50 -11.00 6.35 40.33
N LYS A 51 -11.71 6.30 41.46
CA LYS A 51 -11.24 6.86 42.73
C LYS A 51 -9.95 6.19 43.21
N ASP A 52 -9.82 4.88 42.99
CA ASP A 52 -8.61 4.11 43.32
C ASP A 52 -7.36 4.61 42.58
N VAL A 53 -7.52 5.25 41.42
CA VAL A 53 -6.41 5.88 40.65
C VAL A 53 -6.37 7.40 40.81
N GLY A 54 -7.08 7.95 41.79
CA GLY A 54 -7.06 9.38 42.14
C GLY A 54 -7.95 10.27 41.28
N ILE A 55 -8.91 9.72 40.53
CA ILE A 55 -9.85 10.49 39.71
C ILE A 55 -11.27 10.32 40.25
N ASP A 56 -11.85 11.41 40.78
CA ASP A 56 -13.20 11.39 41.32
C ASP A 56 -14.25 11.76 40.24
N ILE A 57 -15.01 10.76 39.80
CA ILE A 57 -16.15 10.94 38.89
C ILE A 57 -17.51 10.84 39.61
N SER A 58 -17.55 10.85 40.95
CA SER A 58 -18.79 10.67 41.73
C SER A 58 -19.84 11.77 41.51
N LYS A 59 -19.41 12.95 41.08
CA LYS A 59 -20.29 14.09 40.75
C LYS A 59 -20.78 14.08 39.29
N ALA A 60 -20.24 13.18 38.46
CA ALA A 60 -20.66 13.06 37.08
C ALA A 60 -22.08 12.50 36.98
N ARG A 61 -22.73 12.75 35.85
CA ARG A 61 -24.10 12.32 35.58
C ARG A 61 -24.16 11.62 34.24
N SER A 62 -24.89 10.51 34.19
CA SER A 62 -25.26 9.88 32.92
C SER A 62 -26.27 10.78 32.21
N LYS A 63 -25.91 11.26 31.02
CA LYS A 63 -26.62 12.30 30.28
C LYS A 63 -26.70 12.01 28.78
N GLY A 64 -27.74 12.53 28.14
CA GLY A 64 -27.92 12.47 26.70
C GLY A 64 -27.15 13.56 25.95
N PHE A 65 -27.17 13.51 24.62
CA PHE A 65 -26.52 14.50 23.76
C PHE A 65 -27.16 15.90 23.85
N ASP A 66 -28.45 15.95 24.17
CA ASP A 66 -29.24 17.15 24.42
C ASP A 66 -28.78 17.96 25.64
N ALA A 67 -28.14 17.30 26.61
CA ALA A 67 -27.56 17.95 27.79
C ALA A 67 -26.16 18.55 27.54
N LEU A 68 -25.61 18.42 26.33
CA LEU A 68 -24.31 18.98 25.97
C LEU A 68 -24.47 20.43 25.50
N HIS A 69 -23.75 21.36 26.14
CA HIS A 69 -23.73 22.78 25.76
C HIS A 69 -22.90 23.06 24.50
N VAL A 70 -22.08 22.10 24.08
CA VAL A 70 -21.23 22.17 22.89
C VAL A 70 -21.83 21.30 21.80
N LYS A 71 -22.01 21.86 20.61
CA LYS A 71 -22.56 21.17 19.43
C LYS A 71 -21.51 20.79 18.38
N GLU A 72 -20.31 21.33 18.49
CA GLU A 72 -19.20 21.07 17.58
C GLU A 72 -18.02 20.44 18.32
N PHE A 73 -17.62 19.26 17.88
CA PHE A 73 -16.51 18.51 18.46
C PHE A 73 -15.35 18.39 17.46
N ASP A 74 -14.12 18.49 17.96
CA ASP A 74 -12.96 18.18 17.14
C ASP A 74 -12.83 16.66 16.97
N TYR A 75 -13.14 15.90 18.02
CA TYR A 75 -13.11 14.44 18.03
C TYR A 75 -14.37 13.87 18.65
N VAL A 76 -14.94 12.85 18.01
CA VAL A 76 -15.96 11.98 18.59
C VAL A 76 -15.38 10.57 18.67
N VAL A 77 -15.40 9.99 19.87
CA VAL A 77 -14.87 8.65 20.15
C VAL A 77 -16.03 7.74 20.56
N SER A 78 -16.39 6.80 19.70
CA SER A 78 -17.39 5.77 20.02
C SER A 78 -16.74 4.58 20.74
N MET A 79 -17.43 4.04 21.74
CA MET A 79 -16.90 2.95 22.58
C MET A 79 -17.60 1.61 22.27
N GLY A 80 -17.58 1.20 21.00
CA GLY A 80 -18.14 -0.07 20.54
C GLY A 80 -19.68 -0.07 20.46
N CYS A 81 -20.27 1.04 20.04
CA CYS A 81 -21.72 1.22 19.93
C CYS A 81 -22.14 1.24 18.46
N LYS A 82 -21.92 0.15 17.74
CA LYS A 82 -21.98 0.10 16.26
C LYS A 82 -23.33 0.52 15.66
N ASP A 83 -24.45 0.33 16.35
CA ASP A 83 -25.79 0.57 15.76
C ASP A 83 -26.73 1.48 16.58
N ALA A 84 -26.29 2.00 17.73
CA ALA A 84 -27.20 2.59 18.72
C ALA A 84 -27.01 4.10 18.96
N CYS A 85 -26.01 4.75 18.34
CA CYS A 85 -25.68 6.15 18.63
C CYS A 85 -26.04 7.09 17.47
N PRO A 86 -26.70 8.22 17.74
CA PRO A 86 -26.98 9.23 16.71
C PRO A 86 -25.67 9.80 16.15
N PHE A 87 -25.68 10.20 14.88
CA PHE A 87 -24.54 10.84 14.25
C PHE A 87 -24.26 12.19 14.92
N VAL A 88 -23.08 12.34 15.53
CA VAL A 88 -22.60 13.60 16.07
C VAL A 88 -21.52 14.16 15.14
N PRO A 89 -21.70 15.37 14.57
CA PRO A 89 -20.70 16.00 13.72
C PRO A 89 -19.38 16.23 14.45
N ALA A 90 -18.27 15.81 13.84
CA ALA A 90 -16.92 16.09 14.33
C ALA A 90 -15.88 16.11 13.22
N LYS A 91 -14.74 16.80 13.44
CA LYS A 91 -13.63 16.83 12.47
C LYS A 91 -13.00 15.44 12.28
N LYS A 92 -12.97 14.63 13.33
CA LYS A 92 -12.49 13.23 13.27
C LYS A 92 -13.35 12.31 14.13
N GLN A 93 -13.73 11.17 13.58
CA GLN A 93 -14.39 10.10 14.32
C GLN A 93 -13.41 8.96 14.59
N ILE A 94 -13.47 8.40 15.80
CA ILE A 94 -12.63 7.30 16.25
C ILE A 94 -13.54 6.24 16.86
N GLU A 95 -13.33 4.98 16.52
CA GLU A 95 -14.02 3.86 17.13
C GLU A 95 -13.05 3.07 18.01
N TRP A 96 -13.44 2.87 19.27
CA TRP A 96 -12.76 1.99 20.22
C TRP A 96 -13.64 0.79 20.50
N ASP A 97 -13.14 -0.39 20.21
CA ASP A 97 -13.74 -1.65 20.64
C ASP A 97 -13.26 -1.94 22.06
N ILE A 98 -14.12 -1.68 23.06
CA ILE A 98 -13.81 -1.84 24.48
C ILE A 98 -14.94 -2.66 25.10
N GLU A 99 -14.59 -3.72 25.83
CA GLU A 99 -15.56 -4.57 26.51
C GLU A 99 -16.50 -3.75 27.42
N ASN A 100 -17.79 -4.05 27.40
CA ASN A 100 -18.75 -3.40 28.30
C ASN A 100 -18.68 -4.04 29.71
N PRO A 101 -18.20 -3.33 30.75
CA PRO A 101 -18.00 -3.91 32.07
C PRO A 101 -19.30 -4.04 32.89
N ARG A 102 -20.46 -3.67 32.33
CA ARG A 102 -21.73 -3.67 33.07
C ARG A 102 -22.06 -5.07 33.59
N ASP A 103 -22.48 -5.13 34.85
CA ASP A 103 -22.88 -6.37 35.55
C ASP A 103 -21.75 -7.43 35.63
N ARG A 104 -20.49 -7.02 35.41
CA ARG A 104 -19.29 -7.84 35.58
C ARG A 104 -18.61 -7.62 36.93
N SER A 105 -17.60 -8.44 37.23
CA SER A 105 -16.79 -8.31 38.44
C SER A 105 -15.98 -7.00 38.45
N ILE A 106 -15.52 -6.59 39.63
CA ILE A 106 -14.69 -5.39 39.79
C ILE A 106 -13.37 -5.49 39.02
N ASP A 107 -12.83 -6.70 38.82
CA ASP A 107 -11.60 -6.92 38.05
C ASP A 107 -11.78 -6.56 36.56
N VAL A 108 -12.96 -6.83 35.99
CA VAL A 108 -13.28 -6.39 34.63
C VAL A 108 -13.34 -4.86 34.55
N PHE A 109 -13.90 -4.20 35.57
CA PHE A 109 -13.88 -2.73 35.64
C PHE A 109 -12.45 -2.18 35.71
N ILE A 110 -11.55 -2.84 36.45
CA ILE A 110 -10.13 -2.46 36.53
C ILE A 110 -9.45 -2.60 35.17
N ASN A 111 -9.64 -3.73 34.48
CA ASN A 111 -9.05 -3.97 33.16
C ASN A 111 -9.55 -2.95 32.13
N VAL A 112 -10.88 -2.72 32.08
CA VAL A 112 -11.49 -1.73 31.17
C VAL A 112 -11.03 -0.31 31.51
N ARG A 113 -10.91 0.03 32.79
CA ARG A 113 -10.38 1.33 33.24
C ARG A 113 -8.96 1.54 32.71
N ASP A 114 -8.08 0.55 32.88
CA ASP A 114 -6.67 0.66 32.50
C ASP A 114 -6.48 0.68 30.98
N GLU A 115 -7.31 -0.06 30.23
CA GLU A 115 -7.36 0.04 28.78
C GLU A 115 -7.80 1.45 28.33
N ILE A 116 -8.87 1.99 28.93
CA ILE A 116 -9.34 3.35 28.63
C ILE A 116 -8.25 4.37 28.97
N LYS A 117 -7.56 4.21 30.10
CA LYS A 117 -6.47 5.09 30.51
C LYS A 117 -5.38 5.20 29.45
N GLU A 118 -4.89 4.07 28.94
CA GLU A 118 -3.84 4.07 27.91
C GLU A 118 -4.34 4.62 26.58
N LYS A 119 -5.56 4.27 26.15
CA LYS A 119 -6.16 4.84 24.92
C LYS A 119 -6.35 6.36 25.02
N VAL A 120 -6.82 6.86 26.16
CA VAL A 120 -6.99 8.30 26.40
C VAL A 120 -5.65 9.01 26.49
N LYS A 121 -4.65 8.41 27.15
CA LYS A 121 -3.29 8.96 27.22
C LYS A 121 -2.65 9.09 25.84
N ASN A 122 -2.82 8.08 24.98
CA ASN A 122 -2.35 8.12 23.59
C ASN A 122 -3.13 9.16 22.77
N LEU A 123 -4.45 9.23 22.90
CA LEU A 123 -5.27 10.22 22.20
C LEU A 123 -4.91 11.65 22.62
N ALA A 124 -4.87 11.92 23.92
CA ALA A 124 -4.50 13.22 24.47
C ALA A 124 -3.05 13.57 24.14
N GLY A 125 -2.11 12.63 24.25
CA GLY A 125 -0.71 12.82 23.86
C GLY A 125 -0.59 13.23 22.38
N ASN A 126 -1.25 12.50 21.49
CA ASN A 126 -1.29 12.83 20.06
C ASN A 126 -1.88 14.22 19.82
N ILE A 127 -2.95 14.59 20.52
CA ILE A 127 -3.66 15.87 20.36
C ILE A 127 -2.88 17.06 20.92
N LEU A 128 -2.27 16.91 22.09
CA LEU A 128 -1.47 17.96 22.74
C LEU A 128 -0.18 18.18 21.95
N ASN A 129 0.42 17.10 21.44
CA ASN A 129 1.49 17.19 20.45
C ASN A 129 0.98 17.84 19.15
N THR A 130 -0.27 17.65 18.73
CA THR A 130 -0.83 18.31 17.54
C THR A 130 -1.09 19.82 17.75
N SER A 131 -1.25 20.29 19.00
CA SER A 131 -1.62 21.68 19.33
C SER A 131 -0.43 22.62 19.60
N LEU A 132 0.77 22.07 19.85
CA LEU A 132 2.02 22.85 19.97
C LEU A 132 2.82 22.94 18.65
N ASN A 133 2.33 22.30 17.58
CA ASN A 133 3.17 21.94 16.44
C ASN A 133 2.72 22.53 15.10
N GLY A 134 3.05 23.81 14.89
CA GLY A 134 3.17 24.35 13.53
C GLY A 134 4.27 23.63 12.73
N GLU A 135 5.31 23.12 13.40
CA GLU A 135 6.43 22.42 12.77
C GLU A 135 6.16 20.94 12.49
N ASP A 136 5.51 20.17 13.38
CA ASP A 136 5.26 18.75 13.09
C ASP A 136 4.09 18.52 12.14
N LYS A 137 3.09 19.43 12.07
CA LYS A 137 2.14 19.41 10.93
C LYS A 137 2.85 19.69 9.60
N LYS A 138 3.85 20.57 9.60
CA LYS A 138 4.70 20.79 8.43
C LYS A 138 5.54 19.55 8.12
N LYS A 139 6.12 18.86 9.12
CA LYS A 139 6.90 17.63 8.91
C LYS A 139 6.06 16.42 8.48
N ILE A 140 4.85 16.21 9.03
CA ILE A 140 3.95 15.13 8.60
C ILE A 140 3.48 15.38 7.16
N ARG A 141 3.06 16.61 6.85
CA ARG A 141 2.67 16.99 5.49
C ARG A 141 3.85 16.87 4.52
N HIS A 142 5.05 17.23 4.95
CA HIS A 142 6.29 17.07 4.20
C HIS A 142 6.67 15.59 4.02
N PHE A 143 6.42 14.73 5.00
CA PHE A 143 6.67 13.29 4.86
C PHE A 143 5.69 12.65 3.88
N ASP A 144 4.40 12.98 3.98
CA ASP A 144 3.39 12.53 3.01
C ASP A 144 3.69 13.06 1.58
N GLU A 145 4.23 14.28 1.47
CA GLU A 145 4.71 14.86 0.22
C GLU A 145 5.95 14.10 -0.31
N GLU A 146 6.94 13.81 0.53
CA GLU A 146 8.13 13.03 0.15
C GLU A 146 7.77 11.59 -0.28
N LEU A 147 6.78 10.96 0.38
CA LEU A 147 6.23 9.66 -0.04
C LEU A 147 5.52 9.73 -1.39
N LYS A 148 4.73 10.78 -1.62
CA LYS A 148 4.09 11.02 -2.93
C LYS A 148 5.11 11.27 -4.02
N GLU A 149 6.19 11.98 -3.72
CA GLU A 149 7.29 12.18 -4.65
C GLU A 149 7.99 10.86 -4.99
N LEU A 150 8.28 10.01 -3.99
CA LEU A 150 8.82 8.67 -4.22
C LEU A 150 7.91 7.87 -5.17
N ASN A 151 6.60 7.88 -4.91
CA ASN A 151 5.62 7.20 -5.76
C ASN A 151 5.60 7.78 -7.20
N THR A 152 5.68 9.10 -7.31
CA THR A 152 5.70 9.80 -8.60
C THR A 152 6.96 9.46 -9.40
N ASP A 153 8.12 9.33 -8.75
CA ASP A 153 9.37 9.00 -9.43
C ASP A 153 9.39 7.53 -9.89
N ILE A 154 8.86 6.60 -9.08
CA ILE A 154 8.65 5.19 -9.49
C ILE A 154 7.71 5.13 -10.71
N LEU A 155 6.60 5.88 -10.72
CA LEU A 155 5.69 5.94 -11.86
C LEU A 155 6.36 6.46 -13.15
N LYS A 156 7.21 7.49 -13.02
CA LYS A 156 7.99 8.00 -14.16
C LYS A 156 8.95 6.95 -14.68
N MET A 157 9.68 6.25 -13.80
CA MET A 157 10.59 5.17 -14.19
C MET A 157 9.83 4.07 -14.90
N ALA A 158 8.69 3.63 -14.34
CA ALA A 158 7.82 2.63 -14.96
C ALA A 158 7.34 3.03 -16.36
N THR A 159 7.03 4.31 -16.57
CA THR A 159 6.63 4.83 -17.89
C THR A 159 7.78 4.74 -18.89
N LEU A 160 9.00 5.09 -18.49
CA LEU A 160 10.19 4.95 -19.34
C LEU A 160 10.50 3.49 -19.66
N THR A 161 10.39 2.61 -18.66
CA THR A 161 10.55 1.17 -18.83
C THR A 161 9.51 0.60 -19.79
N GLU A 162 8.23 0.98 -19.68
CA GLU A 162 7.18 0.54 -20.60
C GLU A 162 7.45 1.00 -22.05
N ASP A 163 7.89 2.24 -22.22
CA ASP A 163 8.27 2.81 -23.52
C ASP A 163 9.49 2.09 -24.12
N ALA A 164 10.49 1.75 -23.31
CA ALA A 164 11.65 0.95 -23.74
C ALA A 164 11.23 -0.43 -24.27
N ILE A 165 10.31 -1.13 -23.59
CA ILE A 165 9.74 -2.41 -24.08
C ILE A 165 9.06 -2.20 -25.43
N CYS A 166 8.21 -1.17 -25.55
CA CYS A 166 7.47 -0.88 -26.77
C CYS A 166 8.42 -0.61 -27.95
N LYS A 167 9.35 0.33 -27.77
CA LYS A 167 10.34 0.72 -28.78
C LYS A 167 11.26 -0.43 -29.18
N SER A 168 11.69 -1.28 -28.23
CA SER A 168 12.57 -2.42 -28.55
C SER A 168 11.92 -3.42 -29.51
N VAL A 169 10.62 -3.67 -29.35
CA VAL A 169 9.85 -4.58 -30.20
C VAL A 169 9.41 -3.91 -31.51
N GLU A 170 9.13 -2.60 -31.49
CA GLU A 170 8.92 -1.82 -32.70
C GLU A 170 10.17 -1.78 -33.57
N ALA A 171 11.35 -1.59 -32.96
CA ALA A 171 12.64 -1.64 -33.64
C ALA A 171 12.86 -3.00 -34.32
N LEU A 172 12.54 -4.09 -33.62
CA LEU A 172 12.60 -5.43 -34.20
C LEU A 172 11.64 -5.59 -35.39
N LYS A 173 10.38 -5.18 -35.23
CA LYS A 173 9.34 -5.31 -36.27
C LYS A 173 9.69 -4.51 -37.53
N ALA A 174 10.22 -3.31 -37.36
CA ALA A 174 10.56 -2.41 -38.46
C ALA A 174 11.98 -2.61 -39.01
N HIS A 175 12.80 -3.48 -38.40
CA HIS A 175 14.25 -3.52 -38.63
C HIS A 175 14.91 -2.14 -38.45
N ASP A 176 14.41 -1.36 -37.48
CA ASP A 176 14.89 0.00 -37.24
C ASP A 176 16.06 0.01 -36.24
N LEU A 177 17.27 0.05 -36.80
CA LEU A 177 18.52 0.07 -36.03
C LEU A 177 18.72 1.36 -35.25
N LYS A 178 18.16 2.48 -35.73
CA LYS A 178 18.27 3.76 -35.04
C LYS A 178 17.41 3.72 -33.79
N LEU A 179 16.20 3.18 -33.90
CA LEU A 179 15.32 2.99 -32.75
C LEU A 179 15.91 2.00 -31.73
N ALA A 180 16.50 0.90 -32.19
CA ALA A 180 17.19 -0.04 -31.30
C ALA A 180 18.34 0.62 -30.52
N ARG A 181 19.18 1.41 -31.20
CA ARG A 181 20.26 2.17 -30.53
C ARG A 181 19.71 3.22 -29.57
N GLN A 182 18.63 3.90 -29.94
CA GLN A 182 17.97 4.86 -29.08
C GLN A 182 17.52 4.22 -27.76
N VAL A 183 16.94 3.02 -27.78
CA VAL A 183 16.57 2.30 -26.55
C VAL A 183 17.79 2.04 -25.67
N ILE A 184 18.90 1.58 -26.27
CA ILE A 184 20.16 1.32 -25.55
C ILE A 184 20.72 2.61 -24.92
N ASP A 185 20.69 3.72 -25.65
CA ASP A 185 21.22 5.00 -25.19
C ASP A 185 20.32 5.66 -24.12
N GLU A 186 19.00 5.46 -24.21
CA GLU A 186 18.01 6.01 -23.28
C GLU A 186 17.99 5.28 -21.92
N ASP A 187 18.47 4.04 -21.87
CA ASP A 187 18.53 3.19 -20.67
C ASP A 187 19.31 3.83 -19.51
N LYS A 188 20.37 4.59 -19.82
CA LYS A 188 21.13 5.37 -18.83
C LYS A 188 20.25 6.28 -17.97
N LYS A 189 19.13 6.76 -18.50
CA LYS A 189 18.18 7.59 -17.72
C LYS A 189 17.44 6.76 -16.67
N ILE A 190 17.16 5.50 -16.97
CA ILE A 190 16.51 4.57 -16.05
C ILE A 190 17.48 4.22 -14.92
N ASP A 191 18.75 3.92 -15.24
CA ASP A 191 19.81 3.71 -14.24
C ASP A 191 19.97 4.92 -13.30
N GLU A 192 20.01 6.13 -13.86
CA GLU A 192 20.11 7.37 -13.08
C GLU A 192 18.89 7.55 -12.16
N MET A 193 17.69 7.23 -12.64
CA MET A 193 16.47 7.27 -11.85
C MET A 193 16.44 6.22 -10.73
N GLU A 194 16.95 5.02 -11.01
CA GLU A 194 17.06 3.95 -10.01
C GLU A 194 17.83 4.45 -8.78
N LEU A 195 19.00 5.05 -8.99
CA LEU A 195 19.85 5.59 -7.93
C LEU A 195 19.15 6.73 -7.16
N VAL A 196 18.43 7.61 -7.86
CA VAL A 196 17.69 8.72 -7.24
C VAL A 196 16.56 8.19 -6.35
N ILE A 197 15.81 7.20 -6.82
CA ILE A 197 14.71 6.57 -6.07
C ILE A 197 15.26 5.83 -4.85
N GLU A 198 16.36 5.09 -5.01
CA GLU A 198 17.00 4.37 -3.92
C GLU A 198 17.51 5.31 -2.83
N GLU A 199 18.21 6.40 -3.22
CA GLU A 199 18.69 7.40 -2.27
C GLU A 199 17.52 8.08 -1.52
N LYS A 200 16.43 8.39 -2.22
CA LYS A 200 15.22 8.98 -1.60
C LYS A 200 14.58 8.02 -0.59
N ALA A 201 14.46 6.74 -0.93
CA ALA A 201 13.92 5.71 -0.05
C ALA A 201 14.77 5.54 1.22
N ILE A 202 16.10 5.51 1.09
CA ILE A 202 17.03 5.42 2.22
C ILE A 202 16.92 6.66 3.13
N LYS A 203 16.85 7.87 2.54
CA LYS A 203 16.66 9.12 3.29
C LYS A 203 15.35 9.11 4.07
N LEU A 204 14.26 8.65 3.45
CA LEU A 204 12.96 8.51 4.11
C LEU A 204 13.04 7.59 5.33
N MET A 205 13.67 6.42 5.21
CA MET A 205 13.85 5.49 6.33
C MET A 205 14.71 6.09 7.45
N ALA A 206 15.83 6.72 7.09
CA ALA A 206 16.80 7.24 8.06
C ALA A 206 16.28 8.47 8.83
N LEU A 207 15.56 9.38 8.15
CA LEU A 207 15.18 10.68 8.72
C LEU A 207 13.81 10.70 9.38
N ARG A 208 12.94 9.74 9.06
CA ARG A 208 11.50 9.83 9.41
C ARG A 208 11.00 8.70 10.31
N GLN A 209 11.80 7.66 10.57
CA GLN A 209 11.40 6.48 11.37
C GLN A 209 9.99 5.97 11.01
N PRO A 210 9.76 5.60 9.73
CA PRO A 210 8.44 5.24 9.22
C PRO A 210 7.78 4.12 10.03
N MET A 211 6.46 4.21 10.22
CA MET A 211 5.69 3.17 10.90
C MET A 211 5.54 1.93 10.00
N ALA A 212 4.99 0.84 10.54
CA ALA A 212 4.97 -0.46 9.87
C ALA A 212 4.36 -0.46 8.44
N ALA A 213 3.35 0.37 8.17
CA ALA A 213 2.76 0.49 6.84
C ALA A 213 3.66 1.28 5.88
N ASP A 214 4.18 2.44 6.32
CA ASP A 214 5.07 3.29 5.53
C ASP A 214 6.40 2.59 5.23
N LEU A 215 6.92 1.83 6.19
CA LEU A 215 8.14 1.04 6.01
C LEU A 215 7.93 -0.05 4.95
N ARG A 216 6.78 -0.73 4.95
CA ARG A 216 6.43 -1.68 3.88
C ARG A 216 6.32 -0.98 2.53
N PHE A 217 5.67 0.18 2.48
CA PHE A 217 5.57 0.96 1.25
C PHE A 217 6.95 1.34 0.69
N ILE A 218 7.83 1.90 1.52
CA ILE A 218 9.18 2.32 1.10
C ILE A 218 10.02 1.12 0.66
N THR A 219 10.01 0.02 1.43
CA THR A 219 10.80 -1.18 1.11
C THR A 219 10.27 -1.90 -0.12
N THR A 220 8.94 -1.98 -0.32
CA THR A 220 8.34 -2.47 -1.56
C THR A 220 8.70 -1.54 -2.72
N GLY A 221 8.65 -0.22 -2.54
CA GLY A 221 9.08 0.75 -3.56
C GLY A 221 10.51 0.53 -4.02
N MET A 222 11.45 0.27 -3.11
CA MET A 222 12.84 -0.08 -3.45
C MET A 222 12.97 -1.39 -4.24
N LYS A 223 12.19 -2.41 -3.88
CA LYS A 223 12.18 -3.67 -4.65
C LYS A 223 11.64 -3.45 -6.05
N ILE A 224 10.54 -2.72 -6.18
CA ILE A 224 9.94 -2.40 -7.48
C ILE A 224 10.90 -1.58 -8.34
N ASN A 225 11.63 -0.63 -7.74
CA ASN A 225 12.68 0.14 -8.40
C ASN A 225 13.72 -0.78 -9.07
N ALA A 226 14.24 -1.75 -8.33
CA ALA A 226 15.18 -2.74 -8.86
C ALA A 226 14.55 -3.64 -9.94
N GLU A 227 13.30 -4.08 -9.78
CA GLU A 227 12.61 -4.87 -10.81
C GLU A 227 12.37 -4.06 -12.10
N LEU A 228 12.11 -2.75 -12.01
CA LEU A 228 11.96 -1.86 -13.16
C LEU A 228 13.27 -1.67 -13.93
N GLU A 229 14.40 -1.57 -13.23
CA GLU A 229 15.73 -1.57 -13.86
C GLU A 229 15.96 -2.88 -14.61
N ARG A 230 15.67 -4.03 -13.97
CA ARG A 230 15.81 -5.36 -14.62
C ARG A 230 14.97 -5.49 -15.89
N ILE A 231 13.77 -4.91 -15.89
CA ILE A 231 12.90 -4.91 -17.07
C ILE A 231 13.49 -4.02 -18.18
N ALA A 232 14.05 -2.87 -17.84
CA ALA A 232 14.70 -1.97 -18.80
C ALA A 232 15.93 -2.63 -19.44
N ASP A 233 16.77 -3.26 -18.62
CA ASP A 233 17.88 -4.14 -19.01
C ASP A 233 17.45 -5.18 -20.05
N LEU A 234 16.29 -5.82 -19.85
CA LEU A 234 15.75 -6.80 -20.79
C LEU A 234 15.31 -6.16 -22.11
N ALA A 235 14.77 -4.94 -22.10
CA ALA A 235 14.45 -4.18 -23.31
C ALA A 235 15.71 -3.77 -24.09
N VAL A 236 16.80 -3.44 -23.38
CA VAL A 236 18.13 -3.24 -23.98
C VAL A 236 18.63 -4.52 -24.63
N ASN A 237 18.53 -5.66 -23.94
CA ASN A 237 18.91 -6.95 -24.50
C ASN A 237 18.12 -7.31 -25.78
N ILE A 238 16.82 -7.01 -25.82
CA ILE A 238 16.00 -7.15 -27.05
C ILE A 238 16.57 -6.26 -28.16
N SER A 239 16.87 -5.00 -27.86
CA SER A 239 17.41 -4.05 -28.83
C SER A 239 18.79 -4.46 -29.36
N GLN A 240 19.63 -5.07 -28.52
CA GLN A 240 20.91 -5.66 -28.95
C GLN A 240 20.70 -6.81 -29.93
N ARG A 241 19.70 -7.67 -29.72
CA ARG A 241 19.34 -8.73 -30.67
C ARG A 241 18.87 -8.16 -32.02
N VAL A 242 18.21 -7.01 -32.04
CA VAL A 242 17.86 -6.31 -33.29
C VAL A 242 19.11 -5.90 -34.08
N LEU A 243 20.15 -5.41 -33.38
CA LEU A 243 21.41 -5.02 -34.01
C LEU A 243 22.19 -6.22 -34.59
N GLU A 244 22.00 -7.43 -34.05
CA GLU A 244 22.60 -8.65 -34.59
C GLU A 244 21.91 -9.13 -35.87
N LEU A 245 20.64 -8.77 -36.08
CA LEU A 245 19.84 -9.15 -37.24
C LEU A 245 19.99 -8.18 -38.43
N VAL A 246 20.93 -7.23 -38.37
CA VAL A 246 21.13 -6.14 -39.34
C VAL A 246 21.31 -6.60 -40.78
N ASP A 247 22.20 -7.55 -41.00
CA ASP A 247 22.62 -7.96 -42.35
C ASP A 247 21.80 -9.13 -42.89
N GLU A 248 20.76 -9.53 -42.15
CA GLU A 248 19.98 -10.73 -42.40
C GLU A 248 18.52 -10.37 -42.71
N PRO A 249 17.91 -10.96 -43.76
CA PRO A 249 16.50 -10.78 -44.01
C PRO A 249 15.68 -11.42 -42.88
N LEU A 250 14.49 -10.84 -42.61
CA LEU A 250 13.51 -11.42 -41.71
C LEU A 250 13.31 -12.90 -42.03
N LEU A 251 13.54 -13.75 -41.02
CA LEU A 251 13.30 -15.18 -41.15
C LEU A 251 11.82 -15.47 -41.41
N LYS A 252 10.94 -14.70 -40.77
CA LYS A 252 9.49 -14.87 -40.82
C LYS A 252 8.74 -13.59 -40.44
N PRO A 253 7.45 -13.47 -40.80
CA PRO A 253 6.58 -12.44 -40.22
C PRO A 253 6.48 -12.58 -38.70
N LEU A 254 6.56 -11.46 -37.98
CA LEU A 254 6.47 -11.43 -36.53
C LEU A 254 5.00 -11.26 -36.12
N ILE A 255 4.38 -12.34 -35.63
CA ILE A 255 2.99 -12.34 -35.13
C ILE A 255 2.97 -12.50 -33.61
N ASP A 256 3.61 -13.54 -33.06
CA ASP A 256 3.46 -13.86 -31.64
C ASP A 256 4.42 -13.09 -30.72
N ILE A 257 5.59 -12.66 -31.21
CA ILE A 257 6.48 -11.75 -30.45
C ILE A 257 5.78 -10.42 -30.13
N PRO A 258 5.12 -9.72 -31.09
CA PRO A 258 4.33 -8.53 -30.77
C PRO A 258 3.18 -8.77 -29.78
N LYS A 259 2.51 -9.93 -29.84
CA LYS A 259 1.48 -10.29 -28.85
C LYS A 259 2.08 -10.46 -27.46
N LEU A 260 3.21 -11.17 -27.36
CA LEU A 260 3.92 -11.36 -26.10
C LEU A 260 4.38 -10.03 -25.51
N SER A 261 4.86 -9.09 -26.33
CA SER A 261 5.17 -7.73 -25.90
C SER A 261 3.96 -6.99 -25.33
N THR A 262 2.79 -7.16 -25.95
CA THR A 262 1.54 -6.56 -25.46
C THR A 262 1.16 -7.13 -24.09
N VAL A 263 1.32 -8.45 -23.90
CA VAL A 263 1.09 -9.12 -22.60
C VAL A 263 2.08 -8.62 -21.55
N ALA A 264 3.37 -8.57 -21.87
CA ALA A 264 4.42 -8.07 -20.98
C ALA A 264 4.14 -6.64 -20.50
N ARG A 265 3.84 -5.72 -21.43
CA ARG A 265 3.47 -4.34 -21.09
C ARG A 265 2.21 -4.25 -20.23
N ARG A 266 1.19 -5.05 -20.54
CA ARG A 266 -0.04 -5.13 -19.74
C ARG A 266 0.24 -5.59 -18.31
N MET A 267 1.09 -6.60 -18.14
CA MET A 267 1.46 -7.13 -16.82
C MET A 267 2.27 -6.10 -16.03
N VAL A 268 3.29 -5.47 -16.64
CA VAL A 268 4.09 -4.42 -15.99
C VAL A 268 3.19 -3.26 -15.55
N LYS A 269 2.35 -2.75 -16.44
CA LYS A 269 1.41 -1.67 -16.12
C LYS A 269 0.46 -2.07 -14.99
N GLY A 270 -0.15 -3.25 -15.07
CA GLY A 270 -1.05 -3.75 -14.02
C GLY A 270 -0.36 -3.87 -12.66
N ALA A 271 0.90 -4.31 -12.62
CA ALA A 271 1.66 -4.46 -11.39
C ALA A 271 1.98 -3.10 -10.74
N ILE A 272 2.32 -2.10 -11.57
CA ILE A 272 2.58 -0.72 -11.11
C ILE A 272 1.29 -0.02 -10.69
N ASP A 273 0.20 -0.17 -11.44
CA ASP A 273 -1.12 0.35 -11.07
C ASP A 273 -1.59 -0.27 -9.73
N ALA A 274 -1.31 -1.56 -9.51
CA ALA A 274 -1.61 -2.25 -8.25
C ALA A 274 -0.80 -1.67 -7.08
N PHE A 275 0.49 -1.39 -7.30
CA PHE A 275 1.34 -0.74 -6.30
C PHE A 275 0.82 0.64 -5.91
N VAL A 276 0.57 1.51 -6.90
CA VAL A 276 0.19 2.91 -6.67
C VAL A 276 -1.17 3.04 -6.00
N ASN A 277 -2.12 2.18 -6.37
CA ASN A 277 -3.47 2.20 -5.82
C ASN A 277 -3.63 1.32 -4.57
N HIS A 278 -2.57 0.64 -4.13
CA HIS A 278 -2.62 -0.37 -3.07
C HIS A 278 -3.69 -1.46 -3.36
N ASP A 279 -3.84 -1.84 -4.63
CA ASP A 279 -4.87 -2.76 -5.11
C ASP A 279 -4.34 -4.20 -5.18
N GLU A 280 -4.73 -4.99 -4.19
CA GLU A 280 -4.40 -6.41 -4.11
C GLU A 280 -5.04 -7.24 -5.23
N ASN A 281 -6.25 -6.90 -5.67
CA ASN A 281 -6.95 -7.69 -6.67
C ASN A 281 -6.28 -7.54 -8.03
N LEU A 282 -5.88 -6.31 -8.37
CA LEU A 282 -5.12 -6.06 -9.59
C LEU A 282 -3.77 -6.79 -9.57
N ALA A 283 -3.08 -6.84 -8.42
CA ALA A 283 -1.86 -7.63 -8.28
C ALA A 283 -2.11 -9.14 -8.51
N LYS A 284 -3.22 -9.70 -8.00
CA LYS A 284 -3.59 -11.10 -8.26
C LYS A 284 -3.86 -11.36 -9.73
N GLU A 285 -4.53 -10.44 -10.42
CA GLU A 285 -4.82 -10.57 -11.86
C GLU A 285 -3.54 -10.63 -12.70
N VAL A 286 -2.52 -9.86 -12.31
CA VAL A 286 -1.19 -9.91 -12.95
C VAL A 286 -0.56 -11.29 -12.76
N ILE A 287 -0.50 -11.78 -11.51
CA ILE A 287 0.08 -13.11 -11.20
C ILE A 287 -0.64 -14.23 -11.97
N LEU A 288 -1.97 -14.13 -12.10
CA LEU A 288 -2.78 -15.11 -12.83
C LEU A 288 -2.65 -15.01 -14.37
N SER A 289 -2.07 -13.93 -14.89
CA SER A 289 -1.81 -13.75 -16.33
C SER A 289 -0.50 -14.40 -16.79
N ASP A 290 0.38 -14.80 -15.87
CA ASP A 290 1.69 -15.38 -16.14
C ASP A 290 1.67 -16.56 -17.15
N PRO A 291 0.74 -17.54 -17.05
CA PRO A 291 0.67 -18.65 -18.01
C PRO A 291 0.41 -18.22 -19.46
N GLU A 292 -0.20 -17.05 -19.69
CA GLU A 292 -0.41 -16.53 -21.05
C GLU A 292 0.91 -16.21 -21.74
N ALA A 293 1.82 -15.52 -21.04
CA ALA A 293 3.14 -15.16 -21.55
C ALA A 293 3.97 -16.41 -21.86
N ASP A 294 3.93 -17.36 -20.93
CA ASP A 294 4.66 -18.61 -20.96
C ASP A 294 4.25 -19.48 -22.17
N ASN A 295 2.94 -19.55 -22.43
CA ASN A 295 2.39 -20.21 -23.61
C ASN A 295 2.83 -19.54 -24.93
N LEU A 296 2.81 -18.20 -25.00
CA LEU A 296 3.26 -17.46 -26.18
C LEU A 296 4.75 -17.67 -26.45
N ARG A 297 5.61 -17.66 -25.41
CA ARG A 297 7.03 -17.99 -25.52
C ARG A 297 7.22 -19.40 -26.10
N ASN A 298 6.50 -20.38 -25.55
CA ASN A 298 6.58 -21.77 -26.01
C ASN A 298 6.16 -21.93 -27.48
N LEU A 299 5.12 -21.22 -27.93
CA LEU A 299 4.70 -21.21 -29.34
C LEU A 299 5.81 -20.68 -30.26
N VAL A 300 6.40 -19.53 -29.93
CA VAL A 300 7.52 -18.95 -30.69
C VAL A 300 8.69 -19.93 -30.74
N GLN A 301 9.00 -20.56 -29.61
CA GLN A 301 10.09 -21.53 -29.51
C GLN A 301 9.85 -22.76 -30.39
N GLN A 302 8.67 -23.36 -30.28
CA GLN A 302 8.31 -24.55 -31.07
C GLN A 302 8.35 -24.27 -32.57
N GLU A 303 7.82 -23.12 -32.99
CA GLU A 303 7.82 -22.74 -34.41
C GLU A 303 9.25 -22.53 -34.93
N LEU A 304 10.08 -21.72 -34.24
CA LEU A 304 11.46 -21.47 -34.68
C LEU A 304 12.29 -22.75 -34.74
N MET A 305 12.09 -23.67 -33.80
CA MET A 305 12.80 -24.94 -33.80
C MET A 305 12.30 -25.88 -34.90
N ASN A 306 11.00 -26.18 -34.93
CA ASN A 306 10.43 -27.24 -35.75
C ASN A 306 10.22 -26.83 -37.21
N ASP A 307 9.90 -25.56 -37.45
CA ASP A 307 9.58 -25.06 -38.78
C ASP A 307 10.74 -24.37 -39.50
N TYR A 308 11.82 -24.05 -38.78
CA TYR A 308 13.01 -23.43 -39.36
C TYR A 308 14.28 -24.22 -39.04
N MET A 309 14.76 -24.23 -37.79
CA MET A 309 16.10 -24.73 -37.46
C MET A 309 16.30 -26.22 -37.74
N ILE A 310 15.31 -27.07 -37.46
CA ILE A 310 15.39 -28.52 -37.72
C ILE A 310 15.31 -28.83 -39.22
N LYS A 311 14.53 -28.04 -39.98
CA LYS A 311 14.35 -28.23 -41.43
C LYS A 311 15.56 -27.70 -42.22
N ASP A 312 16.14 -26.59 -41.78
CA ASP A 312 17.33 -25.97 -42.36
C ASP A 312 18.19 -25.31 -41.27
N GLY A 313 19.34 -25.92 -40.99
CA GLY A 313 20.29 -25.41 -39.99
C GLY A 313 20.88 -24.04 -40.33
N SER A 314 20.84 -23.60 -41.59
CA SER A 314 21.31 -22.26 -42.00
C SER A 314 20.42 -21.13 -41.47
N THR A 315 19.21 -21.45 -40.98
CA THR A 315 18.30 -20.49 -40.36
C THR A 315 18.66 -20.15 -38.91
N ALA A 316 19.53 -20.94 -38.27
CA ALA A 316 19.88 -20.80 -36.85
C ALA A 316 20.39 -19.39 -36.46
N PRO A 317 21.27 -18.73 -37.24
CA PRO A 317 21.75 -17.38 -36.91
C PRO A 317 20.64 -16.33 -36.81
N ARG A 318 19.52 -16.51 -37.52
CA ARG A 318 18.34 -15.63 -37.46
C ARG A 318 17.32 -16.09 -36.43
N ALA A 319 17.18 -17.39 -36.22
CA ALA A 319 16.23 -17.97 -35.27
C ALA A 319 16.65 -17.76 -33.81
N VAL A 320 17.95 -17.87 -33.50
CA VAL A 320 18.46 -17.75 -32.12
C VAL A 320 18.20 -16.36 -31.51
N PRO A 321 18.49 -15.23 -32.20
CA PRO A 321 18.13 -13.91 -31.68
C PRO A 321 16.63 -13.77 -31.40
N LEU A 322 15.75 -14.32 -32.26
CA LEU A 322 14.30 -14.29 -32.05
C LEU A 322 13.85 -15.15 -30.84
N LEU A 323 14.47 -16.31 -30.61
CA LEU A 323 14.26 -17.12 -29.41
C LEU A 323 14.63 -16.33 -28.15
N LEU A 324 15.77 -15.63 -28.19
CA LEU A 324 16.22 -14.81 -27.08
C LEU A 324 15.28 -13.63 -26.82
N VAL A 325 14.78 -12.96 -27.86
CA VAL A 325 13.76 -11.91 -27.71
C VAL A 325 12.50 -12.45 -27.02
N ALA A 326 11.98 -13.59 -27.46
CA ALA A 326 10.80 -14.20 -26.83
C ALA A 326 11.05 -14.55 -25.35
N ARG A 327 12.25 -15.04 -25.03
CA ARG A 327 12.66 -15.30 -23.65
C ARG A 327 12.81 -14.02 -22.82
N HIS A 328 13.38 -12.95 -23.38
CA HIS A 328 13.50 -11.67 -22.66
C HIS A 328 12.13 -11.07 -22.34
N LEU A 329 11.16 -11.16 -23.27
CA LEU A 329 9.79 -10.71 -23.02
C LEU A 329 9.08 -11.54 -21.96
N GLU A 330 9.26 -12.86 -21.93
CA GLU A 330 8.71 -13.69 -20.85
C GLU A 330 9.36 -13.37 -19.49
N ARG A 331 10.67 -13.16 -19.45
CA ARG A 331 11.32 -12.68 -18.21
C ARG A 331 10.80 -11.32 -17.74
N ILE A 332 10.40 -10.44 -18.64
CA ILE A 332 9.73 -9.18 -18.26
C ILE A 332 8.39 -9.48 -17.55
N CYS A 333 7.64 -10.48 -18.02
CA CYS A 333 6.43 -10.94 -17.35
C CYS A 333 6.73 -11.52 -15.96
N ASP A 334 7.80 -12.31 -15.81
CA ASP A 334 8.24 -12.81 -14.50
C ASP A 334 8.53 -11.67 -13.51
N HIS A 335 9.24 -10.63 -13.95
CA HIS A 335 9.53 -9.44 -13.14
C HIS A 335 8.23 -8.69 -12.77
N ALA A 336 7.26 -8.59 -13.69
CA ALA A 336 5.95 -8.03 -13.37
C ALA A 336 5.19 -8.87 -12.31
N THR A 337 5.30 -10.20 -12.38
CA THR A 337 4.77 -11.12 -11.36
C THR A 337 5.44 -10.88 -10.00
N ASN A 338 6.76 -10.72 -9.95
CA ASN A 338 7.50 -10.41 -8.72
C ASN A 338 7.03 -9.09 -8.08
N ILE A 339 6.85 -8.03 -8.90
CA ILE A 339 6.30 -6.74 -8.45
C ILE A 339 4.92 -6.96 -7.81
N ALA A 340 4.03 -7.70 -8.48
CA ALA A 340 2.70 -7.97 -7.97
C ALA A 340 2.71 -8.76 -6.65
N GLU A 341 3.60 -9.74 -6.49
CA GLU A 341 3.78 -10.47 -5.23
C GLU A 341 4.23 -9.53 -4.09
N ASP A 342 5.17 -8.62 -4.37
CA ASP A 342 5.65 -7.64 -3.38
C ASP A 342 4.59 -6.57 -3.04
N VAL A 343 3.66 -6.27 -3.96
CA VAL A 343 2.45 -5.45 -3.69
C VAL A 343 1.49 -6.15 -2.74
N ILE A 344 1.22 -7.45 -2.93
CA ILE A 344 0.36 -8.21 -2.01
C ILE A 344 0.97 -8.22 -0.60
N TYR A 345 2.29 -8.38 -0.49
CA TYR A 345 2.98 -8.26 0.79
C TYR A 345 2.83 -6.87 1.40
N MET A 346 2.97 -5.80 0.61
CA MET A 346 2.81 -4.42 1.08
C MET A 346 1.44 -4.21 1.74
N VAL A 347 0.37 -4.67 1.08
CA VAL A 347 -1.02 -4.48 1.52
C VAL A 347 -1.38 -5.40 2.69
N GLN A 348 -1.10 -6.70 2.59
CA GLN A 348 -1.59 -7.70 3.53
C GLN A 348 -0.60 -8.10 4.63
N ALA A 349 0.68 -7.74 4.50
CA ALA A 349 1.79 -8.30 5.28
C ALA A 349 1.87 -9.85 5.20
N LYS A 350 1.41 -10.43 4.09
CA LYS A 350 1.48 -11.88 3.81
C LYS A 350 2.41 -12.15 2.64
N VAL A 351 3.26 -13.16 2.78
CA VAL A 351 4.15 -13.59 1.70
C VAL A 351 3.43 -14.61 0.84
N VAL A 352 3.21 -14.27 -0.43
CA VAL A 352 2.59 -15.14 -1.45
C VAL A 352 3.59 -15.70 -2.47
N LYS A 353 4.88 -15.36 -2.34
CA LYS A 353 5.94 -15.78 -3.27
C LYS A 353 5.91 -17.27 -3.58
N HIS A 354 5.98 -17.62 -4.85
CA HIS A 354 6.07 -19.00 -5.36
C HIS A 354 4.89 -19.92 -4.96
N HIS A 355 3.72 -19.36 -4.61
CA HIS A 355 2.53 -20.16 -4.26
C HIS A 355 1.24 -19.59 -4.90
N PRO A 356 1.13 -19.55 -6.25
CA PRO A 356 -0.05 -19.01 -6.94
C PRO A 356 -1.35 -19.76 -6.59
N GLU A 357 -1.26 -21.02 -6.16
CA GLU A 357 -2.39 -21.81 -5.67
C GLU A 357 -3.05 -21.25 -4.40
N LYS A 358 -2.30 -20.51 -3.56
CA LYS A 358 -2.86 -19.85 -2.37
C LYS A 358 -3.79 -18.69 -2.73
N LEU A 359 -3.67 -18.14 -3.94
CA LEU A 359 -4.51 -17.05 -4.42
C LEU A 359 -5.89 -17.55 -4.90
N LYS A 360 -5.98 -18.80 -5.38
CA LYS A 360 -7.24 -19.39 -5.90
C LYS A 360 -8.26 -19.76 -4.82
N ASN A 361 -7.84 -19.88 -3.55
CA ASN A 361 -8.66 -20.39 -2.45
C ASN A 361 -9.25 -19.29 -1.52
N SER A 362 -9.29 -18.02 -1.93
CA SER A 362 -9.80 -16.93 -1.08
C SER A 362 -11.31 -16.65 -1.22
N HIS A 363 -12.04 -17.52 -1.92
CA HIS A 363 -13.50 -17.49 -2.02
C HIS A 363 -14.09 -18.85 -1.61
N ALA A 364 -14.18 -19.08 -0.30
CA ALA A 364 -15.05 -20.08 0.30
C ALA A 364 -15.58 -19.55 1.64
#